data_AF-A0AAV5TLN0-F1
#
_entry.id   AF-A0AAV5TLN0-F1
#
_cell.length_a   1.000
_cell.length_b   1.000
_cell.length_c   1.000
_cell.angle_alpha   90.00
_cell.angle_beta   90.00
_cell.angle_gamma   90.00
#
_symmetry.space_group_name_H-M   'P 1'
#
loop_
_entity.id
_entity.type
_entity.pdbx_description
1 polymer ?
#
loop_
_entity_poly.entity_id
_entity_poly.type
_entity_poly.pdbx_seq_one_letter_code
_entity_poly.pdbx_strand_id
1 'polypeptide(L)'
;TNISLSEIIFLLVVIGILTYIVLYYQHVRKYPKGPLPLPLIGNLYHLKPDGLHEYLHEVGKEYGHCFTLFLPRPVVVFTDFATIKKALVTQGDNFAGRSHLPTETYLQKTAQTSIVISDGDLWREQRRISLRIMREHGLGKNLMEAQVNRSIDEMVDQLKATNDGVNPFDMNTPLQLCVGNIINETLFGYHFKYTDMSKFQFFLNCVNKHLQNLKDNFWVMIIQAWPWAKHLPIIGQKGYKDSIENISKYQVFIEEEVNKIAKTYDTDLEPTNFIQSYLVEMKKNPQLE
;
A
#
# COMPACT_ATOMS: atom_id res chain seq x y z
N THR A 1 42.04 2.01 -45.81
CA THR A 1 41.48 2.88 -44.76
C THR A 1 41.45 2.07 -43.48
N ASN A 2 42.33 2.38 -42.53
CA ASN A 2 42.37 1.67 -41.24
C ASN A 2 41.22 2.19 -40.39
N ILE A 3 40.17 1.38 -40.25
CA ILE A 3 39.05 1.70 -39.35
C ILE A 3 39.63 1.80 -37.94
N SER A 4 39.49 2.96 -37.31
CA SER A 4 40.01 3.18 -35.97
C SER A 4 39.22 2.35 -34.94
N LEU A 5 39.85 1.92 -33.84
CA LEU A 5 39.15 1.20 -32.77
C LEU A 5 37.93 1.98 -32.24
N SER A 6 38.02 3.31 -32.23
CA SER A 6 36.91 4.21 -31.89
C SER A 6 35.72 4.10 -32.84
N GLU A 7 35.95 3.96 -34.15
CA GLU A 7 34.87 3.79 -35.13
C GLU A 7 34.16 2.45 -34.95
N ILE A 8 34.90 1.39 -34.63
CA ILE A 8 34.32 0.06 -34.34
C ILE A 8 33.47 0.11 -33.07
N ILE A 9 33.98 0.71 -32.00
CA ILE A 9 33.23 0.88 -30.73
C ILE A 9 31.96 1.70 -30.97
N PHE A 10 32.08 2.81 -31.70
CA PHE A 10 30.93 3.65 -32.05
C PHE A 10 29.87 2.87 -32.83
N LEU A 11 30.27 2.11 -33.85
CA LEU A 11 29.36 1.29 -34.64
C LEU A 11 28.66 0.22 -33.78
N LEU A 12 29.40 -0.46 -32.89
CA LEU A 12 28.83 -1.45 -31.97
C LEU A 12 27.82 -0.82 -31.01
N VAL A 13 28.10 0.37 -30.49
CA VAL A 13 27.16 1.11 -29.62
C VAL A 13 25.90 1.48 -30.40
N VAL A 14 26.02 1.99 -31.62
CA VAL A 14 24.88 2.34 -32.47
C VAL A 14 24.02 1.10 -32.79
N ILE A 15 24.65 -0.01 -33.19
CA ILE A 15 23.96 -1.28 -33.45
C ILE A 15 23.26 -1.78 -32.18
N GLY A 16 23.92 -1.69 -31.02
CA GLY A 16 23.35 -2.06 -29.73
C GLY A 16 22.10 -1.23 -29.39
N ILE A 17 22.16 0.09 -29.58
CA ILE A 17 21.03 1.01 -29.35
C ILE A 17 19.88 0.69 -30.31
N LEU A 18 20.15 0.53 -31.61
CA LEU A 18 19.12 0.19 -32.59
C LEU A 18 18.46 -1.16 -32.29
N THR A 19 19.26 -2.15 -31.93
CA THR A 19 18.77 -3.48 -31.54
C THR A 19 17.88 -3.38 -30.31
N TYR A 20 18.31 -2.64 -29.29
CA TYR A 20 17.49 -2.38 -28.10
C TYR A 20 16.16 -1.70 -28.43
N ILE A 21 16.17 -0.66 -29.28
CA ILE A 21 14.96 0.06 -29.69
C ILE A 21 13.99 -0.88 -30.43
N VAL A 22 14.49 -1.70 -31.35
CA VAL A 22 13.67 -2.67 -32.07
C VAL A 22 13.06 -3.69 -31.11
N LEU A 23 13.86 -4.28 -30.22
CA LEU A 23 13.38 -5.23 -29.22
C LEU A 23 12.37 -4.60 -28.25
N TYR A 24 12.59 -3.35 -27.85
CA TYR A 24 11.68 -2.59 -27.00
C TYR A 24 10.31 -2.43 -27.66
N TYR A 25 10.24 -1.93 -28.90
CA TYR A 25 8.96 -1.75 -29.58
C TYR A 25 8.31 -3.07 -30.00
N GLN A 26 9.09 -4.14 -30.21
CA GLN A 26 8.54 -5.50 -30.35
C GLN A 26 7.86 -5.97 -29.04
N HIS A 27 8.43 -5.66 -27.88
CA HIS A 27 7.82 -5.94 -26.58
C HIS A 27 6.54 -5.12 -26.37
N VAL A 28 6.58 -3.81 -26.68
CA VAL A 28 5.42 -2.90 -26.56
C VAL A 28 4.22 -3.40 -27.37
N ARG A 29 4.45 -3.90 -28.59
CA ARG A 29 3.40 -4.43 -29.49
C ARG A 29 2.63 -5.64 -28.95
N LYS A 30 3.14 -6.32 -27.90
CA LYS A 30 2.46 -7.47 -27.29
C LYS A 30 1.28 -7.07 -26.39
N TYR A 31 1.21 -5.80 -25.99
CA TYR A 31 0.21 -5.30 -25.05
C TYR A 31 -0.91 -4.53 -25.77
N PRO A 32 -2.07 -4.31 -25.11
CA PRO A 32 -3.12 -3.44 -25.62
C PRO A 32 -2.57 -2.07 -26.06
N LYS A 33 -3.14 -1.52 -27.14
CA LYS A 33 -2.72 -0.21 -27.68
C LYS A 33 -2.86 0.88 -26.63
N GLY A 34 -1.96 1.85 -26.66
CA GLY A 34 -1.95 3.01 -25.75
C GLY A 34 -0.97 4.06 -26.24
N PRO A 35 -0.78 5.16 -25.48
CA PRO A 35 0.14 6.24 -25.81
C PRO A 35 1.56 5.73 -26.09
N LEU A 36 2.19 6.23 -27.16
CA LEU A 36 3.51 5.79 -27.59
C LEU A 36 4.54 5.98 -26.47
N PRO A 37 5.18 4.92 -25.96
CA PRO A 37 6.14 5.04 -24.88
C PRO A 37 7.55 5.28 -25.42
N LEU A 38 8.34 6.08 -24.71
CA LEU A 38 9.77 6.25 -25.02
C LEU A 38 10.59 5.09 -24.44
N PRO A 39 11.66 4.64 -25.11
CA PRO A 39 12.57 3.67 -24.53
C PRO A 39 13.11 4.12 -23.16
N LEU A 40 13.37 3.17 -22.27
CA LEU A 40 13.81 3.36 -20.88
C LEU A 40 12.81 4.02 -19.92
N ILE A 41 12.17 5.13 -20.32
CA ILE A 41 11.33 6.00 -19.45
C ILE A 41 9.84 5.70 -19.61
N GLY A 42 9.43 5.13 -20.74
CA GLY A 42 8.03 4.87 -21.05
C GLY A 42 7.22 6.16 -21.24
N ASN A 43 6.07 6.25 -20.57
CA ASN A 43 5.15 7.39 -20.61
C ASN A 43 5.37 8.39 -19.45
N LEU A 44 6.38 8.17 -18.57
CA LEU A 44 6.62 9.04 -17.41
C LEU A 44 6.86 10.52 -17.77
N TYR A 45 7.36 10.82 -18.97
CA TYR A 45 7.73 12.18 -19.38
C TYR A 45 6.54 13.16 -19.50
N HIS A 46 5.32 12.65 -19.66
CA HIS A 46 4.09 13.47 -19.73
C HIS A 46 3.10 13.16 -18.61
N LEU A 47 3.39 12.20 -17.75
CA LEU A 47 2.53 11.87 -16.62
C LEU A 47 2.72 12.90 -15.52
N LYS A 48 1.61 13.55 -15.17
CA LYS A 48 1.55 14.43 -14.00
C LYS A 48 1.05 13.61 -12.80
N PRO A 49 1.68 13.72 -11.62
CA PRO A 49 1.20 13.06 -10.41
C PRO A 49 -0.21 13.55 -10.02
N ASP A 50 -0.45 14.85 -10.16
CA ASP A 50 -1.74 15.45 -9.91
C ASP A 50 -2.71 15.18 -11.07
N GLY A 51 -3.93 14.77 -10.74
CA GLY A 51 -4.98 14.50 -11.74
C GLY A 51 -4.75 13.26 -12.59
N LEU A 52 -3.90 12.30 -12.15
CA LEU A 52 -3.62 11.08 -12.92
C LEU A 52 -4.89 10.37 -13.39
N HIS A 53 -5.92 10.27 -12.54
CA HIS A 53 -7.19 9.64 -12.89
C HIS A 53 -7.94 10.36 -14.04
N GLU A 54 -7.85 11.69 -14.13
CA GLU A 54 -8.41 12.48 -15.23
C GLU A 54 -7.63 12.21 -16.53
N TYR A 55 -6.30 12.19 -16.45
CA TYR A 55 -5.47 11.82 -17.59
C TYR A 55 -5.79 10.42 -18.11
N LEU A 56 -5.91 9.43 -17.21
CA LEU A 56 -6.30 8.06 -17.59
C LEU A 56 -7.68 8.02 -18.25
N HIS A 57 -8.62 8.85 -17.80
CA HIS A 57 -9.93 8.96 -18.40
C HIS A 57 -9.86 9.49 -19.84
N GLU A 58 -9.09 10.56 -20.09
CA GLU A 58 -8.92 11.12 -21.44
C GLU A 58 -8.20 10.15 -22.39
N VAL A 59 -7.14 9.48 -21.93
CA VAL A 59 -6.47 8.42 -22.71
C VAL A 59 -7.44 7.28 -23.02
N GLY A 60 -8.32 6.93 -22.08
CA GLY A 60 -9.36 5.93 -22.29
C GLY A 60 -10.38 6.31 -23.36
N LYS A 61 -10.63 7.61 -23.61
CA LYS A 61 -11.49 8.07 -24.71
C LYS A 61 -10.80 7.88 -26.07
N GLU A 62 -9.48 8.05 -26.14
CA GLU A 62 -8.70 7.93 -27.38
C GLU A 62 -8.40 6.48 -27.75
N TYR A 63 -7.93 5.68 -26.78
CA TYR A 63 -7.44 4.31 -27.02
C TYR A 63 -8.46 3.22 -26.66
N GLY A 64 -9.63 3.61 -26.14
CA GLY A 64 -10.66 2.71 -25.65
C GLY A 64 -10.46 2.32 -24.19
N HIS A 65 -11.36 1.48 -23.66
CA HIS A 65 -11.44 1.22 -22.23
C HIS A 65 -10.40 0.23 -21.66
N CYS A 66 -9.49 -0.26 -22.51
CA CYS A 66 -8.39 -1.14 -22.15
C CYS A 66 -7.15 -0.72 -22.94
N PHE A 67 -6.19 -0.11 -22.26
CA PHE A 67 -4.96 0.39 -22.87
C PHE A 67 -3.75 0.14 -21.97
N THR A 68 -2.56 0.33 -22.52
CA THR A 68 -1.30 0.15 -21.78
C THR A 68 -0.55 1.47 -21.63
N LEU A 69 -0.10 1.74 -20.40
CA LEU A 69 0.91 2.75 -20.10
C LEU A 69 2.21 2.06 -19.69
N PHE A 70 3.34 2.59 -20.13
CA PHE A 70 4.65 2.10 -19.74
C PHE A 70 5.21 3.00 -18.63
N LEU A 71 5.24 2.50 -17.39
CA LEU A 71 5.91 3.12 -16.24
C LEU A 71 7.22 2.38 -15.96
N PRO A 72 8.25 2.65 -16.76
CA PRO A 72 9.25 1.71 -17.31
C PRO A 72 8.89 0.22 -17.51
N ARG A 73 7.71 -0.20 -17.07
CA ARG A 73 7.08 -1.52 -17.15
C ARG A 73 5.65 -1.34 -17.66
N PRO A 74 5.10 -2.33 -18.37
CA PRO A 74 3.74 -2.25 -18.87
C PRO A 74 2.73 -2.29 -17.72
N VAL A 75 1.81 -1.33 -17.72
CA VAL A 75 0.66 -1.21 -16.81
C VAL A 75 -0.58 -1.16 -17.67
N VAL A 76 -1.39 -2.21 -17.61
CA VAL A 76 -2.67 -2.27 -18.32
C VAL A 76 -3.74 -1.58 -17.48
N VAL A 77 -4.44 -0.62 -18.07
CA VAL A 77 -5.45 0.20 -17.41
C VAL A 77 -6.83 -0.15 -17.97
N PHE A 78 -7.79 -0.36 -17.07
CA PHE A 78 -9.20 -0.52 -17.40
C PHE A 78 -9.98 0.70 -16.91
N THR A 79 -10.83 1.28 -17.76
CA THR A 79 -11.59 2.51 -17.40
C THR A 79 -13.09 2.34 -17.37
N ASP A 80 -13.64 1.24 -17.90
CA ASP A 80 -15.08 0.98 -17.88
C ASP A 80 -15.48 -0.11 -16.89
N PHE A 81 -16.71 -0.02 -16.40
CA PHE A 81 -17.25 -0.95 -15.42
C PHE A 81 -17.31 -2.40 -15.93
N ALA A 82 -17.66 -2.62 -17.21
CA ALA A 82 -17.85 -3.97 -17.72
C ALA A 82 -16.51 -4.72 -17.78
N THR A 83 -15.44 -4.07 -18.24
CA THR A 83 -14.09 -4.65 -18.26
C THR A 83 -13.55 -4.85 -16.84
N ILE A 84 -13.70 -3.86 -15.95
CA ILE A 84 -13.28 -3.98 -14.54
C ILE A 84 -13.98 -5.16 -13.86
N LYS A 85 -15.31 -5.29 -14.03
CA LYS A 85 -16.08 -6.43 -13.49
C LYS A 85 -15.61 -7.75 -14.09
N LYS A 86 -15.38 -7.80 -15.40
CA LYS A 86 -14.90 -9.03 -16.06
C LYS A 86 -13.53 -9.45 -15.53
N ALA A 87 -12.60 -8.51 -15.38
CA ALA A 87 -11.25 -8.78 -14.91
C ALA A 87 -11.23 -9.16 -13.42
N LEU A 88 -11.81 -8.33 -12.56
CA LEU A 88 -11.69 -8.49 -11.10
C LEU A 88 -12.71 -9.44 -10.47
N VAL A 89 -13.81 -9.76 -11.16
CA VAL A 89 -14.87 -10.65 -10.64
C VAL A 89 -14.96 -11.92 -11.48
N THR A 90 -15.29 -11.82 -12.77
CA THR A 90 -15.50 -13.02 -13.62
C THR A 90 -14.22 -13.82 -13.84
N GLN A 91 -13.08 -13.14 -13.94
CA GLN A 91 -11.75 -13.73 -14.11
C GLN A 91 -10.86 -13.45 -12.89
N GLY A 92 -11.46 -13.26 -11.71
CA GLY A 92 -10.77 -12.77 -10.52
C GLY A 92 -9.49 -13.53 -10.16
N ASP A 93 -9.47 -14.85 -10.34
CA ASP A 93 -8.29 -15.68 -10.07
C ASP A 93 -7.07 -15.30 -10.94
N ASN A 94 -7.29 -14.87 -12.18
CA ASN A 94 -6.21 -14.42 -13.08
C ASN A 94 -5.66 -13.04 -12.71
N PHE A 95 -6.46 -12.23 -12.00
CA PHE A 95 -6.12 -10.86 -11.59
C PHE A 95 -5.94 -10.74 -10.06
N ALA A 96 -5.84 -11.86 -9.35
CA ALA A 96 -5.72 -11.89 -7.89
C ALA A 96 -4.31 -11.54 -7.38
N GLY A 97 -3.32 -11.50 -8.27
CA GLY A 97 -1.93 -11.18 -7.95
C GLY A 97 -1.75 -9.79 -7.33
N ARG A 98 -0.59 -9.58 -6.69
CA ARG A 98 -0.21 -8.27 -6.15
C ARG A 98 1.00 -7.72 -6.89
N SER A 99 1.05 -6.39 -6.92
CA SER A 99 2.27 -5.71 -7.31
C SER A 99 3.31 -5.92 -6.21
N HIS A 100 4.52 -6.30 -6.63
CA HIS A 100 5.67 -6.48 -5.74
C HIS A 100 6.66 -5.34 -5.97
N LEU A 101 6.15 -4.10 -6.13
CA LEU A 101 7.02 -2.95 -6.29
C LEU A 101 7.84 -2.75 -4.99
N PRO A 102 9.11 -2.33 -5.09
CA PRO A 102 9.97 -2.26 -3.92
C PRO A 102 9.33 -1.51 -2.75
N THR A 103 8.72 -0.36 -3.01
CA THR A 103 8.08 0.48 -1.99
C THR A 103 6.91 -0.19 -1.27
N GLU A 104 6.17 -1.06 -1.97
CA GLU A 104 5.06 -1.82 -1.40
C GLU A 104 5.60 -2.94 -0.49
N THR A 105 6.64 -3.64 -0.94
CA THR A 105 7.23 -4.75 -0.18
C THR A 105 7.84 -4.33 1.16
N TYR A 106 8.23 -3.07 1.34
CA TYR A 106 8.82 -2.57 2.60
C TYR A 106 7.84 -2.61 3.78
N LEU A 107 6.53 -2.64 3.51
CA LEU A 107 5.52 -2.80 4.55
C LEU A 107 5.56 -4.19 5.19
N GLN A 108 6.12 -5.18 4.51
CA GLN A 108 6.29 -6.53 5.03
C GLN A 108 7.70 -6.69 5.64
N LYS A 109 7.78 -7.03 6.93
CA LYS A 109 9.05 -7.44 7.55
C LYS A 109 9.52 -8.81 7.02
N THR A 110 8.57 -9.70 6.82
CA THR A 110 8.79 -11.08 6.35
C THR A 110 8.01 -11.28 5.06
N ALA A 111 8.60 -11.97 4.09
CA ALA A 111 7.95 -12.24 2.82
C ALA A 111 6.63 -12.99 3.04
N GLN A 112 5.58 -12.57 2.31
CA GLN A 112 4.28 -13.23 2.26
C GLN A 112 3.43 -13.22 3.55
N THR A 113 3.74 -12.40 4.55
CA THR A 113 2.97 -12.38 5.82
C THR A 113 1.82 -11.36 5.91
N SER A 114 1.62 -10.49 4.91
CA SER A 114 0.56 -9.45 4.97
C SER A 114 -0.68 -9.71 4.12
N ILE A 115 -1.85 -9.32 4.63
CA ILE A 115 -3.13 -9.47 3.90
C ILE A 115 -3.22 -8.52 2.69
N VAL A 116 -2.45 -7.44 2.69
CA VAL A 116 -2.54 -6.38 1.65
C VAL A 116 -1.66 -6.71 0.45
N ILE A 117 -0.41 -7.14 0.68
CA ILE A 117 0.63 -7.25 -0.35
C ILE A 117 0.95 -8.70 -0.72
N SER A 118 0.64 -9.67 0.13
CA SER A 118 0.87 -11.08 -0.20
C SER A 118 -0.15 -11.60 -1.22
N ASP A 119 0.23 -12.67 -1.91
CA ASP A 119 -0.58 -13.44 -2.84
C ASP A 119 -0.39 -14.96 -2.60
N GLY A 120 -1.12 -15.79 -3.35
CA GLY A 120 -1.04 -17.24 -3.26
C GLY A 120 -1.86 -17.88 -2.13
N ASP A 121 -1.56 -19.14 -1.81
CA ASP A 121 -2.32 -19.95 -0.85
C ASP A 121 -2.20 -19.40 0.59
N LEU A 122 -1.00 -18.97 0.99
CA LEU A 122 -0.76 -18.38 2.30
C LEU A 122 -1.61 -17.13 2.53
N TRP A 123 -1.68 -16.24 1.52
CA TRP A 123 -2.56 -15.07 1.58
C TRP A 123 -4.04 -15.46 1.72
N ARG A 124 -4.50 -16.51 1.02
CA ARG A 124 -5.90 -16.97 1.12
C ARG A 124 -6.23 -17.45 2.54
N GLU A 125 -5.35 -18.21 3.16
CA GLU A 125 -5.52 -18.68 4.55
C GLU A 125 -5.47 -17.51 5.54
N GLN A 126 -4.47 -16.64 5.44
CA GLN A 126 -4.35 -15.42 6.26
C GLN A 126 -5.62 -14.56 6.20
N ARG A 127 -6.13 -14.31 4.98
CA ARG A 127 -7.36 -13.55 4.76
C ARG A 127 -8.59 -14.25 5.36
N ARG A 128 -8.72 -15.56 5.16
CA ARG A 128 -9.85 -16.35 5.67
C ARG A 128 -9.91 -16.31 7.20
N ILE A 129 -8.78 -16.55 7.86
CA ILE A 129 -8.66 -16.55 9.32
C ILE A 129 -8.94 -15.16 9.88
N SER A 130 -8.32 -14.13 9.31
CA SER A 130 -8.52 -12.75 9.74
C SER A 130 -9.98 -12.31 9.60
N LEU A 131 -10.65 -12.64 8.49
CA LEU A 131 -12.07 -12.35 8.31
C LEU A 131 -12.96 -13.10 9.30
N ARG A 132 -12.65 -14.36 9.61
CA ARG A 132 -13.38 -15.14 10.62
C ARG A 132 -13.24 -14.48 12.00
N ILE A 133 -12.01 -14.19 12.42
CA ILE A 133 -11.72 -13.53 13.70
C ILE A 133 -12.44 -12.18 13.78
N MET A 134 -12.35 -11.33 12.75
CA MET A 134 -13.06 -10.04 12.77
C MET A 134 -14.58 -10.20 12.92
N ARG A 135 -15.19 -11.22 12.30
CA ARG A 135 -16.63 -11.51 12.47
C ARG A 135 -16.96 -12.03 13.86
N GLU A 136 -16.07 -12.78 14.50
CA GLU A 136 -16.20 -13.20 15.89
C GLU A 136 -16.20 -11.97 16.81
N HIS A 137 -15.29 -11.02 16.56
CA HIS A 137 -15.19 -9.73 17.26
C HIS A 137 -16.16 -8.65 16.76
N GLY A 138 -17.29 -9.04 16.18
CA GLY A 138 -18.40 -8.14 15.94
C GLY A 138 -18.49 -7.48 14.57
N LEU A 139 -17.55 -7.72 13.63
CA LEU A 139 -17.64 -7.18 12.27
C LEU A 139 -18.98 -7.58 11.61
N GLY A 140 -19.82 -6.58 11.33
CA GLY A 140 -21.15 -6.75 10.75
C GLY A 140 -22.24 -7.20 11.74
N LYS A 141 -22.02 -7.02 13.06
CA LYS A 141 -22.95 -7.38 14.14
C LYS A 141 -23.17 -6.20 15.09
N ASN A 142 -24.19 -6.30 15.94
CA ASN A 142 -24.56 -5.29 16.96
C ASN A 142 -23.41 -4.95 17.93
N LEU A 143 -22.46 -5.86 18.14
CA LEU A 143 -21.29 -5.60 18.99
C LEU A 143 -20.44 -4.44 18.44
N MET A 144 -20.13 -4.47 17.14
CA MET A 144 -19.38 -3.40 16.48
C MET A 144 -20.21 -2.12 16.40
N GLU A 145 -21.52 -2.22 16.18
CA GLU A 145 -22.41 -1.05 16.22
C GLU A 145 -22.34 -0.33 17.58
N ALA A 146 -22.37 -1.08 18.69
CA ALA A 146 -22.21 -0.50 20.02
C ALA A 146 -20.83 0.16 20.19
N GLN A 147 -19.76 -0.43 19.67
CA GLN A 147 -18.41 0.16 19.69
C GLN A 147 -18.33 1.48 18.90
N VAL A 148 -18.95 1.50 17.71
CA VAL A 148 -19.04 2.69 16.87
C VAL A 148 -19.81 3.79 17.59
N ASN A 149 -20.99 3.48 18.16
CA ASN A 149 -21.79 4.46 18.89
C ASN A 149 -21.04 5.03 20.10
N ARG A 150 -20.38 4.18 20.90
CA ARG A 150 -19.54 4.66 22.02
C ARG A 150 -18.44 5.62 21.55
N SER A 151 -17.73 5.26 20.47
CA SER A 151 -16.64 6.09 19.93
C SER A 151 -17.16 7.44 19.39
N ILE A 152 -18.36 7.46 18.81
CA ILE A 152 -19.04 8.68 18.37
C ILE A 152 -19.45 9.53 19.57
N ASP A 153 -20.05 8.94 20.60
CA ASP A 153 -20.46 9.66 21.81
C ASP A 153 -19.24 10.32 22.49
N GLU A 154 -18.13 9.57 22.64
CA GLU A 154 -16.87 10.10 23.16
C GLU A 154 -16.31 11.25 22.30
N MET A 155 -16.36 11.13 20.98
CA MET A 155 -15.95 12.20 20.07
C MET A 155 -16.83 13.44 20.24
N VAL A 156 -18.15 13.27 20.33
CA VAL A 156 -19.11 14.38 20.51
C VAL A 156 -18.87 15.08 21.84
N ASP A 157 -18.61 14.33 22.91
CA ASP A 157 -18.33 14.91 24.22
C ASP A 157 -17.00 15.66 24.24
N GLN A 158 -15.98 15.16 23.54
CA GLN A 158 -14.71 15.88 23.34
C GLN A 158 -14.93 17.19 22.57
N LEU A 159 -15.74 17.18 21.51
CA LEU A 159 -16.07 18.38 20.74
C LEU A 159 -16.79 19.42 21.60
N LYS A 160 -17.78 19.01 22.40
CA LYS A 160 -18.47 19.92 23.33
C LYS A 160 -17.53 20.51 24.38
N ALA A 161 -16.54 19.74 24.85
CA ALA A 161 -15.59 20.20 25.86
C ALA A 161 -14.50 21.14 25.31
N THR A 162 -14.17 21.02 24.02
CA THR A 162 -13.04 21.77 23.40
C THR A 162 -13.49 22.91 22.48
N ASN A 163 -14.73 22.89 22.01
CA ASN A 163 -15.29 23.94 21.18
C ASN A 163 -15.72 25.13 22.04
N ASP A 164 -15.14 26.30 21.80
CA ASP A 164 -15.55 27.56 22.45
C ASP A 164 -16.79 28.21 21.79
N GLY A 165 -17.31 27.60 20.72
CA GLY A 165 -18.49 28.06 19.98
C GLY A 165 -18.25 29.26 19.07
N VAL A 166 -17.01 29.76 19.00
CA VAL A 166 -16.65 30.98 18.26
C VAL A 166 -15.61 30.69 17.18
N ASN A 167 -14.61 29.87 17.50
CA ASN A 167 -13.50 29.58 16.59
C ASN A 167 -13.77 28.35 15.72
N PRO A 168 -13.34 28.37 14.44
CA PRO A 168 -13.35 27.18 13.61
C PRO A 168 -12.56 26.04 14.26
N PHE A 169 -13.16 24.86 14.28
CA PHE A 169 -12.62 23.68 14.92
C PHE A 169 -12.06 22.68 13.88
N ASP A 170 -10.86 22.14 14.11
CA ASP A 170 -10.27 21.11 13.22
C ASP A 170 -10.83 19.71 13.54
N MET A 171 -11.70 19.21 12.66
CA MET A 171 -12.34 17.90 12.80
C MET A 171 -11.40 16.72 12.52
N ASN A 172 -10.21 16.94 11.96
CA ASN A 172 -9.31 15.84 11.58
C ASN A 172 -8.93 14.97 12.80
N THR A 173 -8.51 15.60 13.90
CA THR A 173 -8.02 14.85 15.07
C THR A 173 -9.13 14.04 15.74
N PRO A 174 -10.32 14.60 16.06
CA PRO A 174 -11.37 13.81 16.69
C PRO A 174 -11.92 12.70 15.80
N LEU A 175 -12.04 12.93 14.48
CA LEU A 175 -12.47 11.90 13.54
C LEU A 175 -11.44 10.77 13.45
N GLN A 176 -10.16 11.10 13.35
CA GLN A 176 -9.09 10.09 13.31
C GLN A 176 -9.06 9.29 14.62
N LEU A 177 -9.19 9.94 15.77
CA LEU A 177 -9.24 9.27 17.07
C LEU A 177 -10.46 8.34 17.19
N CYS A 178 -11.64 8.79 16.78
CA CYS A 178 -12.87 7.99 16.78
C CYS A 178 -12.71 6.72 15.94
N VAL A 179 -12.31 6.85 14.67
CA VAL A 179 -12.09 5.70 13.77
C VAL A 179 -10.95 4.82 14.26
N GLY A 180 -9.87 5.44 14.73
CA GLY A 180 -8.71 4.74 15.28
C GLY A 180 -9.07 3.90 16.51
N ASN A 181 -9.92 4.42 17.39
CA ASN A 181 -10.37 3.72 18.59
C ASN A 181 -11.23 2.50 18.28
N ILE A 182 -12.12 2.56 17.28
CA ILE A 182 -12.88 1.40 16.82
C ILE A 182 -11.93 0.28 16.36
N ILE A 183 -10.90 0.64 15.58
CA ILE A 183 -9.88 -0.31 15.10
C ILE A 183 -9.04 -0.83 16.28
N ASN A 184 -8.57 0.03 17.17
CA ASN A 184 -7.73 -0.36 18.30
C ASN A 184 -8.49 -1.25 19.30
N GLU A 185 -9.77 -0.98 19.54
CA GLU A 185 -10.60 -1.82 20.41
C GLU A 185 -10.76 -3.21 19.80
N THR A 186 -10.99 -3.29 18.49
CA THR A 186 -11.11 -4.57 17.77
C THR A 186 -9.79 -5.34 17.76
N LEU A 187 -8.67 -4.65 17.51
CA LEU A 187 -7.37 -5.29 17.33
C LEU A 187 -6.66 -5.62 18.65
N PHE A 188 -6.57 -4.62 19.53
CA PHE A 188 -5.78 -4.66 20.76
C PHE A 188 -6.64 -4.76 22.03
N GLY A 189 -7.96 -4.53 21.94
CA GLY A 189 -8.85 -4.57 23.10
C GLY A 189 -8.86 -3.28 23.94
N TYR A 190 -8.31 -2.17 23.44
CA TYR A 190 -8.31 -0.89 24.13
C TYR A 190 -8.49 0.29 23.18
N HIS A 191 -8.87 1.44 23.71
CA HIS A 191 -8.96 2.71 22.98
C HIS A 191 -8.14 3.81 23.67
N PHE A 192 -7.79 4.86 22.93
CA PHE A 192 -7.07 6.03 23.44
C PHE A 192 -8.03 7.11 23.90
N LYS A 193 -7.73 7.75 25.03
CA LYS A 193 -8.42 8.96 25.47
C LYS A 193 -7.85 10.17 24.76
N TYR A 194 -8.67 11.19 24.51
CA TYR A 194 -8.22 12.45 23.92
C TYR A 194 -7.09 13.12 24.72
N THR A 195 -7.14 13.06 26.04
CA THR A 195 -6.10 13.62 26.92
C THR A 195 -4.79 12.85 26.89
N ASP A 196 -4.79 11.61 26.40
CA ASP A 196 -3.62 10.72 26.34
C ASP A 196 -3.51 10.03 24.97
N MET A 197 -3.56 10.84 23.91
CA MET A 197 -3.45 10.37 22.52
C MET A 197 -2.04 10.53 21.94
N SER A 198 -1.03 10.86 22.75
CA SER A 198 0.34 11.13 22.27
C SER A 198 0.91 9.95 21.47
N LYS A 199 0.71 8.72 21.97
CA LYS A 199 1.12 7.48 21.30
C LYS A 199 0.38 7.27 19.98
N PHE A 200 -0.92 7.55 19.97
CA PHE A 200 -1.77 7.47 18.78
C PHE A 200 -1.35 8.50 17.72
N GLN A 201 -1.11 9.75 18.12
CA GLN A 201 -0.63 10.81 17.24
C GLN A 201 0.73 10.46 16.65
N PHE A 202 1.65 9.90 17.44
CA PHE A 202 2.94 9.43 16.92
C PHE A 202 2.77 8.38 15.83
N PHE A 203 1.92 7.37 16.06
CA PHE A 203 1.61 6.34 15.08
C PHE A 203 1.00 6.95 13.80
N LEU A 204 -0.02 7.80 13.94
CA LEU A 204 -0.66 8.49 12.83
C LEU A 204 0.32 9.34 12.02
N ASN A 205 1.20 10.09 12.68
CA ASN A 205 2.21 10.91 12.02
C ASN A 205 3.16 10.06 11.17
N CYS A 206 3.55 8.88 11.67
CA CYS A 206 4.40 7.97 10.92
C CYS A 206 3.65 7.39 9.70
N VAL A 207 2.37 7.01 9.85
CA VAL A 207 1.54 6.53 8.72
C VAL A 207 1.32 7.64 7.68
N ASN A 208 0.96 8.85 8.11
CA ASN A 208 0.75 10.00 7.24
C ASN A 208 2.03 10.35 6.46
N LYS A 209 3.19 10.35 7.14
CA LYS A 209 4.48 10.57 6.48
C LYS A 209 4.80 9.48 5.45
N HIS A 210 4.45 8.23 5.73
CA HIS A 210 4.61 7.14 4.76
C HIS A 210 3.74 7.37 3.51
N LEU A 211 2.45 7.70 3.69
CA LEU A 211 1.53 7.97 2.58
C LEU A 211 1.94 9.20 1.77
N GLN A 212 2.36 10.28 2.43
CA GLN A 212 2.89 11.47 1.77
C GLN A 212 4.16 11.15 0.97
N ASN A 213 5.07 10.34 1.50
CA ASN A 213 6.26 9.91 0.77
C ASN A 213 5.91 9.09 -0.49
N LEU A 214 4.89 8.23 -0.45
CA LEU A 214 4.46 7.49 -1.65
C LEU A 214 3.91 8.41 -2.74
N LYS A 215 3.26 9.51 -2.35
CA LYS A 215 2.63 10.46 -3.29
C LYS A 215 3.60 11.50 -3.83
N ASP A 216 4.34 12.17 -2.94
CA ASP A 216 5.01 13.44 -3.24
C ASP A 216 6.55 13.31 -3.34
N ASN A 217 7.12 12.15 -2.96
CA ASN A 217 8.57 11.96 -2.97
C ASN A 217 9.07 11.49 -4.35
N PHE A 218 9.69 12.40 -5.09
CA PHE A 218 10.32 12.13 -6.38
C PHE A 218 11.30 10.94 -6.35
N TRP A 219 12.09 10.79 -5.28
CA TRP A 219 13.07 9.70 -5.17
C TRP A 219 12.41 8.33 -5.03
N VAL A 220 11.26 8.27 -4.35
CA VAL A 220 10.44 7.05 -4.23
C VAL A 220 9.90 6.65 -5.62
N MET A 221 9.41 7.62 -6.40
CA MET A 221 8.98 7.39 -7.79
C MET A 221 10.09 6.81 -8.67
N ILE A 222 11.32 7.34 -8.56
CA ILE A 222 12.49 6.83 -9.29
C ILE A 222 12.77 5.37 -8.93
N ILE A 223 12.66 4.99 -7.65
CA ILE A 223 12.90 3.60 -7.21
C ILE A 223 11.78 2.66 -7.68
N GLN A 224 10.52 3.10 -7.71
CA GLN A 224 9.43 2.30 -8.26
C GLN A 224 9.63 2.02 -9.77
N ALA A 225 10.03 3.06 -10.51
CA ALA A 225 10.34 2.98 -11.93
C ALA A 225 11.58 2.11 -12.22
N TRP A 226 12.64 2.28 -11.42
CA TRP A 226 13.90 1.56 -11.56
C TRP A 226 14.41 1.05 -10.20
N PRO A 227 14.07 -0.20 -9.80
CA PRO A 227 14.42 -0.70 -8.47
C PRO A 227 15.90 -0.73 -8.14
N TRP A 228 16.78 -0.84 -9.14
CA TRP A 228 18.23 -0.82 -8.94
C TRP A 228 18.73 0.54 -8.44
N ALA A 229 17.98 1.63 -8.67
CA ALA A 229 18.34 2.98 -8.25
C ALA A 229 18.42 3.13 -6.71
N LYS A 230 17.86 2.19 -5.95
CA LYS A 230 17.99 2.13 -4.48
C LYS A 230 19.44 1.99 -4.00
N HIS A 231 20.34 1.52 -4.87
CA HIS A 231 21.77 1.36 -4.55
C HIS A 231 22.57 2.65 -4.76
N LEU A 232 21.99 3.69 -5.38
CA LEU A 232 22.65 4.97 -5.59
C LEU A 232 22.65 5.79 -4.28
N PRO A 233 23.69 6.60 -3.99
CA PRO A 233 23.84 7.23 -2.68
C PRO A 233 22.65 8.13 -2.27
N ILE A 234 22.30 9.11 -3.11
CA ILE A 234 21.25 10.10 -2.79
C ILE A 234 19.86 9.50 -2.96
N ILE A 235 19.62 8.76 -4.05
CA ILE A 235 18.32 8.13 -4.34
C ILE A 235 18.01 7.05 -3.31
N GLY A 236 18.99 6.20 -2.99
CA GLY A 236 18.88 5.18 -1.96
C GLY A 236 18.68 5.74 -0.55
N GLN A 237 19.29 6.89 -0.23
CA GLN A 237 19.01 7.53 1.06
C GLN A 237 17.57 8.06 1.11
N LYS A 238 17.22 8.98 0.21
CA LYS A 238 15.95 9.73 0.27
C LYS A 238 14.72 8.96 -0.18
N GLY A 239 14.88 7.97 -1.06
CA GLY A 239 13.79 7.17 -1.60
C GLY A 239 13.60 5.82 -0.89
N TYR A 240 14.66 5.27 -0.29
CA TYR A 240 14.64 3.93 0.31
C TYR A 240 14.87 3.95 1.82
N LYS A 241 16.04 4.40 2.30
CA LYS A 241 16.39 4.32 3.72
C LYS A 241 15.47 5.14 4.61
N ASP A 242 15.21 6.41 4.24
CA ASP A 242 14.33 7.29 5.02
C ASP A 242 12.90 6.74 5.07
N SER A 243 12.43 6.14 3.97
CA SER A 243 11.13 5.47 3.89
C SER A 243 11.05 4.26 4.82
N ILE A 244 12.07 3.40 4.80
CA ILE A 244 12.14 2.20 5.66
C ILE A 244 12.26 2.58 7.13
N GLU A 245 13.05 3.60 7.47
CA GLU A 245 13.17 4.07 8.85
C GLU A 245 11.84 4.62 9.39
N ASN A 246 11.05 5.27 8.53
CA ASN A 246 9.71 5.70 8.94
C ASN A 246 8.76 4.52 9.10
N ILE A 247 8.82 3.54 8.20
CA ILE A 247 8.01 2.31 8.27
C ILE A 247 8.34 1.51 9.53
N SER A 248 9.62 1.39 9.87
CA SER A 248 10.06 0.62 11.02
C SER A 248 9.52 1.20 12.33
N LYS A 249 9.35 2.53 12.45
CA LYS A 249 8.81 3.18 13.66
C LYS A 249 7.42 2.67 14.03
N TYR A 250 6.48 2.63 13.09
CA TYR A 250 5.15 2.12 13.40
C TYR A 250 5.07 0.59 13.38
N GLN A 251 5.98 -0.11 12.69
CA GLN A 251 6.10 -1.57 12.84
C GLN A 251 6.60 -1.98 14.24
N VAL A 252 7.54 -1.23 14.82
CA VAL A 252 8.00 -1.43 16.21
C VAL A 252 6.86 -1.17 17.18
N PHE A 253 6.10 -0.10 16.99
CA PHE A 253 4.89 0.16 17.78
C PHE A 253 3.93 -1.04 17.76
N ILE A 254 3.61 -1.59 16.58
CA ILE A 254 2.69 -2.73 16.46
C ILE A 254 3.29 -3.96 17.17
N GLU A 255 4.58 -4.22 16.99
CA GLU A 255 5.27 -5.34 17.61
C GLU A 255 5.30 -5.25 19.14
N GLU A 256 5.52 -4.07 19.70
CA GLU A 256 5.45 -3.84 21.14
C GLU A 256 4.05 -4.13 21.71
N GLU A 257 2.99 -3.70 21.02
CA GLU A 257 1.61 -3.95 21.43
C GLU A 257 1.25 -5.44 21.34
N VAL A 258 1.61 -6.09 20.25
CA VAL A 258 1.42 -7.54 20.07
C VAL A 258 2.16 -8.31 21.16
N ASN A 259 3.43 -7.98 21.42
CA ASN A 259 4.23 -8.65 22.45
C ASN A 259 3.68 -8.43 23.86
N LYS A 260 3.15 -7.24 24.16
CA LYS A 260 2.50 -6.95 25.45
C LYS A 260 1.27 -7.82 25.65
N ILE A 261 0.43 -7.95 24.62
CA ILE A 261 -0.76 -8.81 24.67
C ILE A 261 -0.35 -10.28 24.77
N ALA A 262 0.60 -10.73 23.95
CA ALA A 262 1.06 -12.12 23.94
C ALA A 262 1.64 -12.57 25.30
N LYS A 263 2.34 -11.68 26.02
CA LYS A 263 2.89 -11.99 27.36
C LYS A 263 1.85 -12.06 28.46
N THR A 264 0.74 -11.34 28.31
CA THR A 264 -0.29 -11.21 29.35
C THR A 264 -1.50 -12.10 29.10
N TYR A 265 -1.65 -12.61 27.88
CA TYR A 265 -2.77 -13.46 27.50
C TYR A 265 -2.58 -14.89 27.99
N ASP A 266 -3.50 -15.32 28.85
CA ASP A 266 -3.68 -16.71 29.23
C ASP A 266 -4.49 -17.43 28.15
N THR A 267 -3.91 -18.47 27.56
CA THR A 267 -4.55 -19.20 26.45
C THR A 267 -5.71 -20.09 26.88
N ASP A 268 -5.93 -20.25 28.18
CA ASP A 268 -7.10 -20.94 28.71
C ASP A 268 -8.33 -20.01 28.78
N LEU A 269 -8.15 -18.69 28.62
CA LEU A 269 -9.23 -17.70 28.59
C LEU A 269 -9.75 -17.43 27.17
N GLU A 270 -11.04 -17.12 27.07
CA GLU A 270 -11.64 -16.70 25.80
C GLU A 270 -10.96 -15.43 25.26
N PRO A 271 -10.57 -15.41 23.97
CA PRO A 271 -9.92 -14.25 23.40
C PRO A 271 -10.91 -13.09 23.24
N THR A 272 -10.51 -11.91 23.68
CA THR A 272 -11.33 -10.68 23.73
C THR A 272 -11.04 -9.71 22.60
N ASN A 273 -9.99 -9.97 21.81
CA ASN A 273 -9.59 -9.13 20.69
C ASN A 273 -8.96 -9.97 19.57
N PHE A 274 -8.70 -9.30 18.43
CA PHE A 274 -8.12 -9.94 17.25
C PHE A 274 -6.79 -10.62 17.54
N ILE A 275 -5.86 -9.96 18.24
CA ILE A 275 -4.51 -10.48 18.49
C ILE A 275 -4.55 -11.76 19.31
N GLN A 276 -5.31 -11.77 20.41
CA GLN A 276 -5.47 -12.99 21.23
C GLN A 276 -6.03 -14.15 20.42
N SER A 277 -7.04 -13.90 19.58
CA SER A 277 -7.63 -14.93 18.72
C SER A 277 -6.65 -15.42 17.66
N TYR A 278 -5.86 -14.51 17.10
CA TYR A 278 -4.87 -14.84 16.09
C TYR A 278 -3.73 -15.68 16.69
N LEU A 279 -3.29 -15.38 17.92
CA LEU A 279 -2.31 -16.20 18.65
C LEU A 279 -2.81 -17.63 18.89
N VAL A 280 -4.10 -17.81 19.21
CA VAL A 280 -4.72 -19.15 19.33
C VAL A 280 -4.69 -19.88 17.99
N GLU A 281 -4.96 -19.19 16.88
CA GLU A 281 -4.94 -19.80 15.55
C GLU A 281 -3.51 -20.13 15.08
N MET A 282 -2.51 -19.31 15.40
CA MET A 282 -1.10 -19.63 15.12
C MET A 282 -0.67 -20.94 15.79
N LYS A 283 -1.10 -21.21 17.03
CA LYS A 283 -0.83 -22.48 17.71
C LYS A 283 -1.45 -23.69 16.99
N LYS A 284 -2.54 -23.51 16.26
CA LYS A 284 -3.26 -24.58 15.55
C LYS A 284 -2.75 -24.77 14.12
N ASN A 285 -2.22 -23.73 13.50
CA ASN A 285 -1.79 -23.74 12.10
C ASN A 285 -0.35 -23.22 11.94
N PRO A 286 0.64 -24.14 11.80
CA PRO A 286 2.05 -23.79 11.63
C PRO A 286 2.34 -22.94 10.39
N GLN A 287 1.42 -22.88 9.42
CA GLN A 287 1.59 -22.02 8.23
C GLN A 287 1.44 -20.53 8.55
N LEU A 288 1.00 -20.17 9.75
CA LEU A 288 0.79 -18.79 10.19
C LEU A 288 1.96 -18.24 11.02
N GLU A 289 2.98 -19.07 11.31
CA GLU A 289 4.22 -18.66 11.97
C GLU A 289 5.12 -17.77 11.09
#